data_AF-A0A0V1KPF0-F1
#
_entry.id   AF-A0A0V1KPF0-F1
#
_cell.length_a   1.000
_cell.length_b   1.000
_cell.length_c   1.000
_cell.angle_alpha   90.00
_cell.angle_beta   90.00
_cell.angle_gamma   90.00
#
_symmetry.space_group_name_H-M   'P 1'
#
loop_
_entity.id
_entity.type
_entity.pdbx_description
1 polymer ?
#
loop_
_entity_poly.entity_id
_entity_poly.type
_entity_poly.pdbx_seq_one_letter_code
_entity_poly.pdbx_strand_id
1 'polypeptide(L)'
;MLKRKAESLEPFSFNYTSYMRTTSKTWRNVAIASVIILILAVVIMTVVIVILIQSQSQANSSDPSPTAQPPEEDGEDIPGCFPSDALVKTRSRWKTIQELHIGDEVLDLDERGRPVYTEIFAWLRKDMLGHSFVKITTADGISLTLTPNHLIFKLIPDCTTPDNRTVQLSDYEAVLAGEIQKGDVLLQLDDAWNGARHATVTEIHNIRSRGAFAPATLSGTLIVDGTLVSSYTSYWFFDFIGHRFVHEIIFAPLRFFYAFFKLVVKHQPTVDALFSPTYGGTHWYVEIWKPFRSAIS
;
A
#
# COMPACT_ATOMS: atom_id res chain seq x y z
N MET A 1 -30.32 -64.35 -5.50
CA MET A 1 -29.59 -63.62 -6.55
C MET A 1 -29.42 -62.17 -6.12
N LEU A 2 -28.24 -61.86 -5.57
CA LEU A 2 -27.87 -60.53 -5.06
C LEU A 2 -27.24 -59.71 -6.18
N LYS A 3 -27.87 -58.60 -6.58
CA LYS A 3 -27.26 -57.60 -7.48
C LYS A 3 -26.65 -56.50 -6.61
N ARG A 4 -25.32 -56.57 -6.42
CA ARG A 4 -24.52 -55.47 -5.83
C ARG A 4 -24.56 -54.28 -6.78
N LYS A 5 -25.04 -53.14 -6.28
CA LYS A 5 -24.99 -51.85 -6.97
C LYS A 5 -23.53 -51.35 -6.87
N ALA A 6 -22.87 -51.20 -8.02
CA ALA A 6 -21.51 -50.69 -8.08
C ALA A 6 -21.50 -49.21 -7.66
N GLU A 7 -20.76 -48.90 -6.60
CA GLU A 7 -20.34 -47.54 -6.29
C GLU A 7 -19.34 -47.10 -7.36
N SER A 8 -19.73 -46.14 -8.21
CA SER A 8 -18.79 -45.44 -9.07
C SER A 8 -18.02 -44.44 -8.22
N LEU A 9 -16.77 -44.79 -7.90
CA LEU A 9 -15.75 -43.83 -7.47
C LEU A 9 -15.51 -42.86 -8.64
N GLU A 10 -16.18 -41.71 -8.59
CA GLU A 10 -15.79 -40.55 -9.40
C GLU A 10 -14.33 -40.20 -9.06
N PRO A 11 -13.43 -40.10 -10.05
CA PRO A 11 -12.06 -39.69 -9.80
C PRO A 11 -12.06 -38.27 -9.27
N PHE A 12 -11.32 -38.04 -8.19
CA PHE A 12 -11.07 -36.75 -7.58
C PHE A 12 -10.65 -35.72 -8.66
N SER A 13 -11.62 -34.91 -9.10
CA SER A 13 -11.43 -33.91 -10.14
C SER A 13 -10.76 -32.69 -9.52
N PHE A 14 -9.53 -32.41 -9.96
CA PHE A 14 -8.70 -31.29 -9.49
C PHE A 14 -9.19 -29.89 -9.96
N ASN A 15 -10.44 -29.76 -10.42
CA ASN A 15 -10.90 -28.57 -11.15
C ASN A 15 -11.58 -27.47 -10.31
N TYR A 16 -11.47 -27.49 -8.98
CA TYR A 16 -11.86 -26.36 -8.12
C TYR A 16 -10.74 -26.00 -7.14
N THR A 17 -9.63 -25.49 -7.68
CA THR A 17 -8.62 -24.73 -6.93
C THR A 17 -8.23 -23.52 -7.78
N SER A 18 -8.80 -22.35 -7.49
CA SER A 18 -8.32 -21.07 -8.03
C SER A 18 -7.24 -20.45 -7.14
N TYR A 19 -6.34 -21.29 -6.61
CA TYR A 19 -5.07 -20.86 -6.04
C TYR A 19 -3.95 -21.51 -6.85
N MET A 20 -3.24 -20.66 -7.59
CA MET A 20 -2.03 -20.93 -8.36
C MET A 20 -2.11 -22.04 -9.41
N ARG A 21 -2.80 -21.76 -10.52
CA ARG A 21 -2.49 -22.42 -11.78
C ARG A 21 -2.39 -21.44 -12.94
N THR A 22 -1.40 -20.56 -12.90
CA THR A 22 -0.83 -19.97 -14.13
C THR A 22 0.66 -19.76 -13.94
N THR A 23 1.48 -20.61 -14.53
CA THR A 23 2.73 -20.08 -15.09
C THR A 23 2.85 -20.62 -16.50
N SER A 24 2.31 -19.87 -17.47
CA SER A 24 2.93 -19.89 -18.79
C SER A 24 4.44 -19.70 -18.60
N LYS A 25 5.26 -20.28 -19.47
CA LYS A 25 6.72 -20.14 -19.41
C LYS A 25 7.16 -18.68 -19.20
N THR A 26 6.40 -17.72 -19.73
CA THR A 26 6.60 -16.30 -19.54
C THR A 26 6.52 -15.85 -18.08
N TRP A 27 5.48 -16.20 -17.32
CA TRP A 27 5.35 -15.79 -15.91
C TRP A 27 6.38 -16.45 -14.98
N ARG A 28 6.78 -17.70 -15.28
CA ARG A 28 7.88 -18.35 -14.57
C ARG A 28 9.22 -17.64 -14.85
N ASN A 29 9.45 -17.25 -16.09
CA ASN A 29 10.67 -16.50 -16.46
C ASN A 29 10.67 -15.10 -15.84
N VAL A 30 9.51 -14.45 -15.73
CA VAL A 30 9.36 -13.16 -15.03
C VAL A 30 9.67 -13.33 -13.55
N ALA A 31 9.10 -14.34 -12.87
CA ALA A 31 9.40 -14.60 -11.46
C ALA A 31 10.89 -14.92 -11.22
N ILE A 32 11.50 -15.75 -12.07
CA ILE A 32 12.94 -16.06 -12.00
C ILE A 32 13.77 -14.80 -12.23
N ALA A 33 13.41 -13.97 -13.22
CA ALA A 33 14.09 -12.70 -13.47
C ALA A 33 13.94 -11.74 -12.27
N SER A 34 12.76 -11.63 -11.66
CA SER A 34 12.52 -10.82 -10.47
C SER A 34 13.36 -11.29 -9.28
N VAL A 35 13.50 -12.60 -9.07
CA VAL A 35 14.35 -13.16 -8.02
C VAL A 35 15.84 -12.89 -8.30
N ILE A 36 16.29 -13.03 -9.55
CA ILE A 36 17.67 -12.71 -9.94
C ILE A 36 17.95 -11.21 -9.75
N ILE A 37 17.02 -10.35 -10.13
CA ILE A 37 17.12 -8.90 -9.94
C ILE A 37 17.17 -8.56 -8.44
N LEU A 38 16.35 -9.22 -7.62
CA LEU A 38 16.37 -9.03 -6.17
C LEU A 38 17.70 -9.47 -5.56
N ILE A 39 18.23 -10.63 -5.97
CA ILE A 39 19.54 -11.13 -5.50
C ILE A 39 20.66 -10.17 -5.93
N LEU A 40 20.64 -9.70 -7.18
CA LEU A 40 21.60 -8.72 -7.68
C LEU A 40 21.48 -7.38 -6.94
N ALA A 41 20.27 -6.92 -6.67
CA ALA A 41 20.03 -5.72 -5.87
C ALA A 41 20.60 -5.87 -4.45
N VAL A 42 20.36 -7.01 -3.80
CA VAL A 42 20.92 -7.29 -2.47
C VAL A 42 22.46 -7.34 -2.52
N VAL A 43 23.06 -8.03 -3.49
CA VAL A 43 24.51 -8.12 -3.64
C VAL A 43 25.13 -6.75 -3.92
N ILE A 44 24.59 -6.00 -4.89
CA ILE A 44 25.06 -4.64 -5.22
C ILE A 44 24.92 -3.73 -3.99
N MET A 45 23.82 -3.84 -3.25
CA MET A 45 23.60 -3.05 -2.05
C MET A 45 24.53 -3.43 -0.90
N THR A 46 24.86 -4.72 -0.71
CA THR A 46 25.90 -5.11 0.26
C THR A 46 27.26 -4.53 -0.12
N VAL A 47 27.60 -4.50 -1.40
CA VAL A 47 28.85 -3.89 -1.89
C VAL A 47 28.83 -2.38 -1.69
N VAL A 48 27.72 -1.70 -1.97
CA VAL A 48 27.57 -0.25 -1.74
C VAL A 48 27.66 0.09 -0.26
N ILE A 49 27.03 -0.68 0.63
CA ILE A 49 27.14 -0.48 2.07
C ILE A 49 28.59 -0.67 2.54
N VAL A 50 29.30 -1.68 2.04
CA VAL A 50 30.73 -1.87 2.32
C VAL A 50 31.55 -0.68 1.82
N ILE A 51 31.27 -0.18 0.61
CA ILE A 51 31.95 0.99 0.04
C ILE A 51 31.65 2.25 0.86
N LEU A 52 30.42 2.48 1.31
CA LEU A 52 30.04 3.64 2.13
C LEU A 52 30.66 3.56 3.53
N ILE A 53 30.73 2.37 4.13
CA ILE A 53 31.46 2.14 5.39
C ILE A 53 32.95 2.42 5.20
N GLN A 54 33.52 2.04 4.05
CA GLN A 54 34.91 2.32 3.70
C GLN A 54 35.14 3.81 3.36
N SER A 55 34.15 4.49 2.77
CA SER A 55 34.26 5.90 2.37
C SER A 55 34.10 6.85 3.55
N GLN A 56 33.41 6.46 4.63
CA GLN A 56 33.38 7.24 5.87
C GLN A 56 34.74 7.28 6.62
N SER A 57 35.77 6.57 6.12
CA SER A 57 37.16 6.72 6.56
C SER A 57 37.84 7.99 6.00
N GLN A 58 37.26 8.68 5.00
CA GLN A 58 37.82 9.92 4.47
C GLN A 58 36.75 10.98 4.18
N ALA A 59 37.03 12.20 4.67
CA ALA A 59 36.41 13.49 4.35
C ALA A 59 35.19 13.96 5.17
N ASN A 60 35.54 14.68 6.25
CA ASN A 60 34.88 15.90 6.72
C ASN A 60 34.99 16.99 5.64
N SER A 61 33.89 17.62 5.20
CA SER A 61 33.79 19.09 4.90
C SER A 61 32.56 19.51 4.08
N SER A 62 31.81 20.47 4.65
CA SER A 62 31.05 21.60 4.06
C SER A 62 29.90 21.38 3.06
N ASP A 63 28.74 21.85 3.52
CA ASP A 63 27.42 22.06 2.89
C ASP A 63 27.40 23.19 1.84
N PRO A 64 26.43 23.17 0.89
CA PRO A 64 25.67 24.39 0.63
C PRO A 64 24.15 24.20 0.67
N SER A 65 23.52 25.14 1.39
CA SER A 65 22.09 25.45 1.49
C SER A 65 21.30 25.31 0.17
N PRO A 66 20.10 24.69 0.18
CA PRO A 66 19.22 24.70 -0.99
C PRO A 66 18.41 26.00 -1.07
N THR A 67 18.52 26.67 -2.21
CA THR A 67 17.68 27.81 -2.62
C THR A 67 16.24 27.35 -2.85
N ALA A 68 15.28 28.06 -2.26
CA ALA A 68 13.85 27.79 -2.40
C ALA A 68 13.39 27.87 -3.87
N GLN A 69 12.84 26.77 -4.39
CA GLN A 69 12.10 26.77 -5.65
C GLN A 69 10.66 27.27 -5.42
N PRO A 70 10.07 28.04 -6.34
CA PRO A 70 8.70 28.52 -6.24
C PRO A 70 7.70 27.36 -6.31
N PRO A 71 6.48 27.51 -5.74
CA PRO A 71 5.48 26.45 -5.75
C PRO A 71 5.07 26.14 -7.19
N GLU A 72 5.35 24.91 -7.63
CA GLU A 72 4.77 24.35 -8.86
C GLU A 72 3.25 24.36 -8.74
N GLU A 73 2.59 24.99 -9.71
CA GLU A 73 1.14 24.87 -9.93
C GLU A 73 0.78 23.40 -10.19
N ASP A 74 -0.42 23.05 -9.72
CA ASP A 74 -1.04 21.74 -9.68
C ASP A 74 -1.29 21.15 -11.08
N GLY A 75 -0.23 20.58 -11.66
CA GLY A 75 -0.34 19.62 -12.75
C GLY A 75 -0.90 18.29 -12.25
N GLU A 76 -1.88 17.77 -13.00
CA GLU A 76 -2.48 16.44 -12.89
C GLU A 76 -1.41 15.36 -12.63
N ASP A 77 -1.67 14.46 -11.67
CA ASP A 77 -0.88 13.27 -11.29
C ASP A 77 -0.06 13.32 -9.98
N ILE A 78 -0.71 13.76 -8.90
CA ILE A 78 -0.24 13.49 -7.53
C ILE A 78 -0.40 11.99 -7.24
N PRO A 79 0.65 11.20 -6.92
CA PRO A 79 0.50 9.80 -6.50
C PRO A 79 -0.48 9.66 -5.33
N GLY A 80 -1.24 8.55 -5.30
CA GLY A 80 -2.32 8.29 -4.33
C GLY A 80 -2.04 8.75 -2.90
N CYS A 81 -2.89 9.64 -2.38
CA CYS A 81 -2.73 10.27 -1.06
C CYS A 81 -4.06 10.46 -0.31
N PHE A 82 -3.95 10.75 0.98
CA PHE A 82 -5.04 11.17 1.86
C PHE A 82 -4.86 12.64 2.28
N PRO A 83 -5.95 13.36 2.58
CA PRO A 83 -5.88 14.72 3.10
C PRO A 83 -5.37 14.73 4.55
N SER A 84 -4.85 15.88 4.99
CA SER A 84 -4.21 16.04 6.32
C SER A 84 -5.11 15.68 7.51
N ASP A 85 -6.43 15.82 7.35
CA ASP A 85 -7.45 15.59 8.37
C ASP A 85 -8.05 14.18 8.36
N ALA A 86 -7.65 13.32 7.41
CA ALA A 86 -8.09 11.92 7.36
C ALA A 86 -7.79 11.20 8.67
N LEU A 87 -8.73 10.40 9.16
CA LEU A 87 -8.66 9.79 10.49
C LEU A 87 -8.15 8.36 10.43
N VAL A 88 -7.21 8.05 11.34
CA VAL A 88 -6.64 6.72 11.51
C VAL A 88 -6.65 6.34 12.98
N LYS A 89 -7.01 5.08 13.26
CA LYS A 89 -7.01 4.54 14.62
C LYS A 89 -5.63 3.96 14.95
N THR A 90 -4.96 4.52 15.95
CA THR A 90 -3.77 3.88 16.57
C THR A 90 -4.18 3.02 17.76
N ARG A 91 -3.24 2.27 18.35
CA ARG A 91 -3.49 1.46 19.56
C ARG A 91 -4.07 2.26 20.73
N SER A 92 -3.68 3.53 20.87
CA SER A 92 -4.08 4.37 22.00
C SER A 92 -5.26 5.28 21.66
N ARG A 93 -5.22 5.96 20.51
CA ARG A 93 -6.21 6.98 20.16
C ARG A 93 -6.43 7.11 18.66
N TRP A 94 -7.46 7.87 18.32
CA TRP A 94 -7.63 8.42 16.99
C TRP A 94 -6.58 9.51 16.75
N LYS A 95 -5.96 9.49 15.58
CA LYS A 95 -5.04 10.50 15.08
C LYS A 95 -5.52 10.95 13.71
N THR A 96 -5.26 12.20 13.35
CA THR A 96 -5.28 12.58 11.94
C THR A 96 -4.05 12.01 11.25
N ILE A 97 -4.09 11.83 9.94
CA ILE A 97 -2.97 11.26 9.20
C ILE A 97 -1.72 12.14 9.31
N GLN A 98 -1.88 13.46 9.44
CA GLN A 98 -0.78 14.40 9.64
C GLN A 98 -0.03 14.18 10.98
N GLU A 99 -0.71 13.68 12.00
CA GLU A 99 -0.12 13.42 13.33
C GLU A 99 0.66 12.09 13.41
N LEU A 100 0.62 11.28 12.35
CA LEU A 100 1.30 9.99 12.32
C LEU A 100 2.81 10.16 12.18
N HIS A 101 3.54 9.24 12.81
CA HIS A 101 4.99 9.13 12.73
C HIS A 101 5.37 7.74 12.24
N ILE A 102 6.57 7.61 11.66
CA ILE A 102 7.15 6.29 11.41
C ILE A 102 7.27 5.56 12.75
N GLY A 103 6.95 4.27 12.75
CA GLY A 103 6.84 3.44 13.94
C GLY A 103 5.48 3.46 14.64
N ASP A 104 4.56 4.37 14.28
CA ASP A 104 3.18 4.29 14.78
C ASP A 104 2.49 3.02 14.24
N GLU A 105 1.78 2.32 15.12
CA GLU A 105 0.93 1.19 14.76
C GLU A 105 -0.51 1.65 14.52
N VAL A 106 -1.03 1.39 13.32
CA VAL A 106 -2.36 1.79 12.85
C VAL A 106 -3.25 0.58 12.59
N LEU A 107 -4.56 0.78 12.74
CA LEU A 107 -5.57 -0.24 12.55
C LEU A 107 -5.62 -0.69 11.07
N ASP A 108 -5.77 -1.99 10.88
CA ASP A 108 -5.85 -2.68 9.61
C ASP A 108 -6.72 -3.95 9.76
N LEU A 109 -6.87 -4.74 8.69
CA LEU A 109 -7.61 -6.01 8.70
C LEU A 109 -6.71 -7.18 8.27
N ASP A 110 -6.88 -8.33 8.92
CA ASP A 110 -6.30 -9.58 8.43
C ASP A 110 -7.13 -10.19 7.28
N GLU A 111 -6.66 -11.30 6.71
CA GLU A 111 -7.30 -11.98 5.57
C GLU A 111 -8.76 -12.39 5.83
N ARG A 112 -9.16 -12.50 7.11
CA ARG A 112 -10.51 -12.90 7.55
C ARG A 112 -11.36 -11.70 8.00
N GLY A 113 -10.92 -10.47 7.70
CA GLY A 113 -11.61 -9.25 8.10
C GLY A 113 -11.57 -8.98 9.60
N ARG A 114 -10.59 -9.53 10.33
CA ARG A 114 -10.44 -9.25 11.77
C ARG A 114 -9.50 -8.06 11.98
N PRO A 115 -9.80 -7.16 12.92
CA PRO A 115 -8.93 -6.02 13.20
C PRO A 115 -7.55 -6.44 13.71
N VAL A 116 -6.53 -5.89 13.08
CA VAL A 116 -5.11 -6.04 13.44
C VAL A 116 -4.42 -4.68 13.42
N TYR A 117 -3.16 -4.64 13.85
CA TYR A 117 -2.35 -3.42 13.80
C TYR A 117 -1.12 -3.65 12.93
N THR A 118 -0.80 -2.64 12.13
CA THR A 118 0.32 -2.63 11.18
C THR A 118 1.15 -1.38 11.41
N GLU A 119 2.47 -1.50 11.27
CA GLU A 119 3.40 -0.40 11.53
C GLU A 119 3.58 0.47 10.29
N ILE A 120 3.58 1.78 10.46
CA ILE A 120 4.01 2.73 9.42
C ILE A 120 5.52 2.72 9.35
N PHE A 121 6.08 2.34 8.21
CA PHE A 121 7.53 2.24 8.04
C PHE A 121 8.13 3.36 7.19
N ALA A 122 7.32 4.04 6.38
CA ALA A 122 7.79 5.12 5.51
C ALA A 122 6.65 6.09 5.13
N TRP A 123 7.03 7.26 4.64
CA TRP A 123 6.12 8.20 3.97
C TRP A 123 6.45 8.23 2.48
N LEU A 124 5.51 7.86 1.60
CA LEU A 124 5.71 7.94 0.14
C LEU A 124 5.54 9.36 -0.38
N ARG A 125 4.73 10.18 0.31
CA ARG A 125 4.52 11.61 0.09
C ARG A 125 4.10 12.29 1.39
N LYS A 126 4.54 13.55 1.57
CA LYS A 126 4.14 14.42 2.67
C LYS A 126 4.24 15.89 2.25
N ASP A 127 3.10 16.53 2.02
CA ASP A 127 3.03 17.98 1.80
C ASP A 127 1.74 18.58 2.37
N MET A 128 1.67 19.92 2.42
CA MET A 128 0.55 20.68 2.97
C MET A 128 -0.16 21.54 1.93
N LEU A 129 0.06 21.27 0.63
CA LEU A 129 -0.57 22.02 -0.45
C LEU A 129 -2.05 21.64 -0.59
N GLY A 130 -2.84 22.44 -1.31
CA GLY A 130 -4.23 22.12 -1.58
C GLY A 130 -4.38 21.23 -2.82
N HIS A 131 -5.05 20.10 -2.69
CA HIS A 131 -5.20 19.09 -3.75
C HIS A 131 -6.65 18.69 -3.95
N SER A 132 -6.94 18.11 -5.12
CA SER A 132 -8.24 17.53 -5.46
C SER A 132 -8.37 16.10 -4.93
N PHE A 133 -9.52 15.81 -4.34
CA PHE A 133 -9.86 14.52 -3.74
C PHE A 133 -11.26 14.08 -4.20
N VAL A 134 -11.51 12.77 -4.14
CA VAL A 134 -12.84 12.20 -4.15
C VAL A 134 -13.27 11.91 -2.70
N LYS A 135 -14.49 12.31 -2.37
CA LYS A 135 -15.17 11.96 -1.11
C LYS A 135 -16.25 10.95 -1.44
N ILE A 136 -16.10 9.74 -0.91
CA ILE A 136 -16.99 8.61 -1.12
C ILE A 136 -17.78 8.39 0.17
N THR A 137 -19.10 8.52 0.12
CA THR A 137 -20.00 8.32 1.27
C THR A 137 -20.75 7.00 1.11
N THR A 138 -20.81 6.23 2.18
CA THR A 138 -21.54 4.96 2.27
C THR A 138 -22.89 5.12 2.96
N ALA A 139 -23.76 4.11 2.83
CA ALA A 139 -25.14 4.14 3.31
C ALA A 139 -25.30 4.35 4.83
N ASP A 140 -24.26 4.03 5.60
CA ASP A 140 -24.14 4.25 7.04
C ASP A 140 -23.66 5.67 7.41
N GLY A 141 -23.46 6.54 6.42
CA GLY A 141 -23.05 7.94 6.62
C GLY A 141 -21.55 8.14 6.84
N ILE A 142 -20.75 7.08 6.75
CA ILE A 142 -19.28 7.18 6.78
C ILE A 142 -18.78 7.73 5.45
N SER A 143 -17.79 8.63 5.50
CA SER A 143 -17.17 9.20 4.31
C SER A 143 -15.67 8.98 4.30
N LEU A 144 -15.16 8.38 3.24
CA LEU A 144 -13.74 8.23 2.96
C LEU A 144 -13.28 9.31 1.97
N THR A 145 -12.17 9.99 2.26
CA THR A 145 -11.60 11.01 1.36
C THR A 145 -10.17 10.66 0.93
N LEU A 146 -9.93 10.58 -0.37
CA LEU A 146 -8.62 10.25 -0.95
C LEU A 146 -8.49 10.73 -2.41
N THR A 147 -7.28 10.74 -2.97
CA THR A 147 -7.09 11.18 -4.36
C THR A 147 -7.69 10.19 -5.36
N PRO A 148 -8.11 10.63 -6.57
CA PRO A 148 -8.77 9.75 -7.54
C PRO A 148 -7.94 8.51 -7.94
N ASN A 149 -6.62 8.60 -7.93
CA ASN A 149 -5.70 7.53 -8.32
C ASN A 149 -5.22 6.66 -7.15
N HIS A 150 -5.82 6.80 -5.97
CA HIS A 150 -5.50 5.97 -4.81
C HIS A 150 -6.20 4.61 -4.93
N LEU A 151 -5.52 3.51 -4.58
CA LEU A 151 -6.11 2.17 -4.68
C LEU A 151 -7.02 1.89 -3.47
N ILE A 152 -8.25 1.47 -3.75
CA ILE A 152 -9.21 1.03 -2.73
C ILE A 152 -9.79 -0.34 -3.07
N PHE A 153 -10.44 -0.97 -2.10
CA PHE A 153 -10.98 -2.32 -2.24
C PHE A 153 -12.50 -2.29 -2.38
N LYS A 154 -13.01 -2.88 -3.47
CA LYS A 154 -14.45 -3.09 -3.67
C LYS A 154 -14.79 -4.56 -3.82
N LEU A 155 -15.98 -4.95 -3.40
CA LEU A 155 -16.47 -6.32 -3.48
C LEU A 155 -16.65 -6.73 -4.94
N ILE A 156 -16.18 -7.93 -5.28
CA ILE A 156 -16.37 -8.51 -6.60
C ILE A 156 -17.86 -8.89 -6.76
N PRO A 157 -18.56 -8.49 -7.83
CA PRO A 157 -20.03 -8.65 -7.95
C PRO A 157 -20.56 -10.07 -7.74
N ASP A 158 -19.79 -11.10 -8.15
CA ASP A 158 -20.18 -12.50 -8.02
C ASP A 158 -19.86 -13.10 -6.63
N CYS A 159 -19.07 -12.40 -5.83
CA CYS A 159 -18.87 -12.70 -4.41
C CYS A 159 -20.08 -12.20 -3.63
N THR A 160 -21.23 -12.86 -3.84
CA THR A 160 -22.41 -12.64 -3.00
C THR A 160 -22.07 -13.01 -1.56
N THR A 161 -22.20 -12.06 -0.66
CA THR A 161 -22.24 -12.33 0.78
C THR A 161 -23.70 -12.53 1.17
N PRO A 162 -24.15 -13.77 1.45
CA PRO A 162 -25.21 -13.94 2.42
C PRO A 162 -24.80 -13.19 3.70
N ASP A 163 -25.75 -12.59 4.42
CA ASP A 163 -25.58 -11.85 5.70
C ASP A 163 -24.80 -12.61 6.80
N ASN A 164 -24.29 -13.80 6.51
CA ASN A 164 -23.73 -14.76 7.44
C ASN A 164 -22.42 -15.42 6.96
N ARG A 165 -21.80 -14.95 5.87
CA ARG A 165 -20.45 -15.40 5.47
C ARG A 165 -19.41 -14.52 6.18
N THR A 166 -18.41 -15.15 6.79
CA THR A 166 -17.22 -14.45 7.29
C THR A 166 -16.56 -13.68 6.15
N VAL A 167 -16.30 -12.39 6.36
CA VAL A 167 -15.54 -11.53 5.43
C VAL A 167 -14.23 -12.20 5.05
N GLN A 168 -13.92 -12.22 3.75
CA GLN A 168 -12.61 -12.62 3.25
C GLN A 168 -12.07 -11.52 2.33
N LEU A 169 -10.84 -11.08 2.56
CA LEU A 169 -10.22 -10.04 1.72
C LEU A 169 -10.02 -10.49 0.27
N SER A 170 -10.02 -11.80 -0.01
CA SER A 170 -9.98 -12.35 -1.37
C SER A 170 -11.23 -12.08 -2.20
N ASP A 171 -12.35 -11.72 -1.55
CA ASP A 171 -13.62 -11.40 -2.21
C ASP A 171 -13.64 -9.95 -2.74
N TYR A 172 -12.54 -9.22 -2.54
CA TYR A 172 -12.37 -7.83 -2.92
C TYR A 172 -11.28 -7.66 -3.97
N GLU A 173 -11.52 -6.77 -4.93
CA GLU A 173 -10.55 -6.33 -5.91
C GLU A 173 -10.05 -4.91 -5.59
N ALA A 174 -8.81 -4.63 -5.95
CA ALA A 174 -8.22 -3.29 -5.83
C ALA A 174 -8.51 -2.49 -7.10
N VAL A 175 -9.13 -1.33 -6.96
CA VAL A 175 -9.49 -0.39 -8.05
C VAL A 175 -9.06 1.02 -7.69
N LEU A 176 -9.06 1.94 -8.65
CA LEU A 176 -8.82 3.35 -8.34
C LEU A 176 -10.05 3.98 -7.69
N ALA A 177 -9.84 4.89 -6.75
CA ALA A 177 -10.92 5.61 -6.09
C ALA A 177 -11.82 6.38 -7.07
N GLY A 178 -11.25 6.89 -8.16
CA GLY A 178 -11.96 7.56 -9.24
C GLY A 178 -12.83 6.64 -10.11
N GLU A 179 -12.63 5.32 -10.03
CA GLU A 179 -13.43 4.31 -10.75
C GLU A 179 -14.63 3.81 -9.95
N ILE A 180 -14.74 4.21 -8.68
CA ILE A 180 -15.84 3.82 -7.80
C ILE A 180 -17.15 4.43 -8.29
N GLN A 181 -18.20 3.64 -8.22
CA GLN A 181 -19.55 4.03 -8.62
C GLN A 181 -20.53 3.85 -7.46
N LYS A 182 -21.64 4.59 -7.53
CA LYS A 182 -22.76 4.36 -6.61
C LYS A 182 -23.25 2.92 -6.76
N GLY A 183 -23.46 2.25 -5.63
CA GLY A 183 -23.82 0.84 -5.57
C GLY A 183 -22.64 -0.11 -5.40
N ASP A 184 -21.39 0.32 -5.64
CA ASP A 184 -20.22 -0.46 -5.25
C ASP A 184 -20.22 -0.70 -3.72
N VAL A 185 -19.61 -1.81 -3.30
CA VAL A 185 -19.56 -2.21 -1.88
C VAL A 185 -18.13 -2.18 -1.40
N LEU A 186 -17.86 -1.37 -0.38
CA LEU A 186 -16.56 -1.25 0.27
C LEU A 186 -16.50 -2.12 1.53
N LEU A 187 -15.29 -2.30 2.06
CA LEU A 187 -15.07 -2.95 3.36
C LEU A 187 -14.77 -1.89 4.42
N GLN A 188 -15.61 -1.83 5.45
CA GLN A 188 -15.48 -0.91 6.57
C GLN A 188 -15.39 -1.66 7.90
N LEU A 189 -14.92 -0.99 8.94
CA LEU A 189 -15.00 -1.49 10.31
C LEU A 189 -16.45 -1.46 10.78
N ASP A 190 -16.83 -2.47 11.57
CA ASP A 190 -18.12 -2.45 12.25
C ASP A 190 -18.18 -1.38 13.37
N ASP A 191 -19.38 -1.10 13.88
CA ASP A 191 -19.58 -0.04 14.88
C ASP A 191 -18.89 -0.36 16.21
N ALA A 192 -18.65 -1.65 16.45
CA ALA A 192 -17.97 -2.16 17.62
C ALA A 192 -16.44 -2.19 17.48
N TRP A 193 -15.90 -1.87 16.29
CA TRP A 193 -14.49 -1.92 15.93
C TRP A 193 -13.84 -3.29 16.17
N ASN A 194 -14.62 -4.37 16.06
CA ASN A 194 -14.17 -5.74 16.35
C ASN A 194 -14.24 -6.69 15.15
N GLY A 195 -14.84 -6.22 14.06
CA GLY A 195 -14.95 -6.93 12.79
C GLY A 195 -15.10 -5.96 11.63
N ALA A 196 -15.23 -6.52 10.44
CA ALA A 196 -15.46 -5.77 9.22
C ALA A 196 -16.87 -6.02 8.69
N ARG A 197 -17.40 -5.04 7.96
CA ARG A 197 -18.73 -5.06 7.35
C ARG A 197 -18.70 -4.53 5.93
N HIS A 198 -19.72 -4.93 5.17
CA HIS A 198 -20.00 -4.38 3.84
C HIS A 198 -20.67 -3.01 3.97
N ALA A 199 -20.22 -2.05 3.15
CA ALA A 199 -20.77 -0.70 3.11
C ALA A 199 -21.01 -0.25 1.67
N THR A 200 -22.27 -0.06 1.30
CA THR A 200 -22.66 0.35 -0.06
C THR A 200 -22.44 1.84 -0.26
N VAL A 201 -21.80 2.21 -1.36
CA VAL A 201 -21.57 3.60 -1.77
C VAL A 201 -22.88 4.25 -2.24
N THR A 202 -23.22 5.40 -1.65
CA THR A 202 -24.44 6.16 -1.96
C THR A 202 -24.14 7.50 -2.64
N GLU A 203 -23.01 8.13 -2.29
CA GLU A 203 -22.63 9.45 -2.80
C GLU A 203 -21.14 9.52 -3.11
N ILE A 204 -20.80 10.28 -4.15
CA ILE A 204 -19.43 10.53 -4.58
C ILE A 204 -19.34 12.00 -4.97
N HIS A 205 -18.40 12.72 -4.38
CA HIS A 205 -18.18 14.14 -4.62
C HIS A 205 -16.71 14.45 -4.85
N ASN A 206 -16.41 15.32 -5.81
CA ASN A 206 -15.09 15.92 -5.94
C ASN A 206 -14.97 17.10 -4.98
N ILE A 207 -13.92 17.11 -4.16
CA ILE A 207 -13.65 18.17 -3.20
C ILE A 207 -12.18 18.60 -3.27
N ARG A 208 -11.88 19.79 -2.78
CA ARG A 208 -10.50 20.24 -2.58
C ARG A 208 -10.21 20.25 -1.08
N SER A 209 -9.11 19.61 -0.66
CA SER A 209 -8.68 19.58 0.74
C SER A 209 -7.18 19.87 0.85
N ARG A 210 -6.71 20.10 2.07
CA ARG A 210 -5.32 20.45 2.37
C ARG A 210 -4.50 19.21 2.71
N GLY A 211 -3.29 19.18 2.18
CA GLY A 211 -2.25 18.22 2.44
C GLY A 211 -2.41 16.94 1.63
N ALA A 212 -1.28 16.32 1.29
CA ALA A 212 -1.22 15.02 0.64
C ALA A 212 -0.25 14.12 1.40
N PHE A 213 -0.81 13.09 2.03
CA PHE A 213 -0.10 12.16 2.89
C PHE A 213 -0.29 10.74 2.37
N ALA A 214 0.82 10.03 2.13
CA ALA A 214 0.81 8.64 1.70
C ALA A 214 1.68 7.80 2.66
N PRO A 215 1.11 7.27 3.75
CA PRO A 215 1.84 6.39 4.65
C PRO A 215 2.01 5.02 4.00
N ALA A 216 3.20 4.43 4.15
CA ALA A 216 3.44 3.04 3.79
C ALA A 216 3.42 2.17 5.05
N THR A 217 2.59 1.13 5.06
CA THR A 217 2.49 0.18 6.16
C THR A 217 3.17 -1.16 5.83
N LEU A 218 3.55 -1.91 6.86
CA LEU A 218 4.18 -3.23 6.67
C LEU A 218 3.26 -4.27 6.03
N SER A 219 1.95 -4.12 6.19
CA SER A 219 0.91 -4.95 5.53
C SER A 219 0.54 -4.45 4.14
N GLY A 220 0.85 -3.19 3.83
CA GLY A 220 0.47 -2.52 2.59
C GLY A 220 -0.96 -1.97 2.60
N THR A 221 -1.74 -2.21 3.65
CA THR A 221 -3.11 -1.70 3.83
C THR A 221 -3.25 -0.98 5.17
N LEU A 222 -4.34 -0.25 5.34
CA LEU A 222 -4.71 0.41 6.58
C LEU A 222 -6.20 0.81 6.56
N ILE A 223 -6.75 1.11 7.73
CA ILE A 223 -8.07 1.73 7.88
C ILE A 223 -7.94 3.25 7.91
N VAL A 224 -8.58 3.92 6.97
CA VAL A 224 -8.70 5.39 6.92
C VAL A 224 -10.18 5.75 6.89
N ASP A 225 -10.59 6.68 7.74
CA ASP A 225 -12.00 7.11 7.89
C ASP A 225 -12.95 5.91 8.06
N GLY A 226 -12.51 4.86 8.75
CA GLY A 226 -13.27 3.63 8.97
C GLY A 226 -13.33 2.65 7.80
N THR A 227 -12.69 2.95 6.67
CA THR A 227 -12.70 2.12 5.44
C THR A 227 -11.34 1.50 5.16
N LEU A 228 -11.30 0.24 4.71
CA LEU A 228 -10.07 -0.43 4.29
C LEU A 228 -9.58 0.14 2.95
N VAL A 229 -8.32 0.58 2.94
CA VAL A 229 -7.66 1.16 1.78
C VAL A 229 -6.25 0.62 1.61
N SER A 230 -5.73 0.72 0.39
CA SER A 230 -4.32 0.43 0.11
C SER A 230 -3.43 1.51 0.73
N SER A 231 -2.15 1.23 0.92
CA SER A 231 -1.10 2.23 1.16
C SER A 231 -0.53 2.81 -0.16
N TYR A 232 -1.02 2.33 -1.31
CA TYR A 232 -0.39 2.54 -2.61
C TYR A 232 -1.35 3.09 -3.67
N THR A 233 -0.76 3.52 -4.79
CA THR A 233 -1.42 3.99 -6.00
C THR A 233 -0.99 3.17 -7.22
N SER A 234 -1.78 3.16 -8.29
CA SER A 234 -1.43 2.51 -9.56
C SER A 234 -0.44 3.31 -10.43
N TYR A 235 -0.04 4.52 -9.99
CA TYR A 235 0.67 5.51 -10.81
C TYR A 235 1.87 4.98 -11.62
N TRP A 236 2.57 3.96 -11.13
CA TRP A 236 3.80 3.49 -11.78
C TRP A 236 3.59 2.51 -12.94
N PHE A 237 2.41 1.89 -13.11
CA PHE A 237 2.27 0.77 -14.04
C PHE A 237 0.88 0.60 -14.68
N PHE A 238 0.33 1.68 -15.24
CA PHE A 238 -0.79 1.66 -16.21
C PHE A 238 -1.98 0.75 -15.81
N ASP A 239 -2.46 0.81 -14.57
CA ASP A 239 -3.61 0.04 -14.05
C ASP A 239 -3.54 -1.50 -14.20
N PHE A 240 -2.50 -2.06 -14.81
CA PHE A 240 -2.28 -3.49 -14.99
C PHE A 240 -1.66 -4.14 -13.75
N ILE A 241 -1.23 -3.35 -12.77
CA ILE A 241 -0.51 -3.83 -11.60
C ILE A 241 -1.34 -3.54 -10.34
N GLY A 242 -1.94 -4.60 -9.83
CA GLY A 242 -2.73 -4.55 -8.60
C GLY A 242 -1.88 -4.37 -7.33
N HIS A 243 -2.55 -3.98 -6.24
CA HIS A 243 -1.99 -3.79 -4.90
C HIS A 243 -0.95 -4.86 -4.48
N ARG A 244 -1.25 -6.14 -4.71
CA ARG A 244 -0.40 -7.26 -4.29
C ARG A 244 1.00 -7.20 -4.92
N PHE A 245 1.10 -6.89 -6.20
CA PHE A 245 2.39 -6.81 -6.87
C PHE A 245 3.20 -5.60 -6.37
N VAL A 246 2.52 -4.47 -6.15
CA VAL A 246 3.15 -3.27 -5.59
C VAL A 246 3.75 -3.56 -4.22
N HIS A 247 2.97 -4.20 -3.35
CA HIS A 247 3.42 -4.55 -2.01
C HIS A 247 4.56 -5.58 -2.00
N GLU A 248 4.38 -6.69 -2.73
CA GLU A 248 5.26 -7.87 -2.62
C GLU A 248 6.52 -7.79 -3.47
N ILE A 249 6.51 -7.01 -4.55
CA ILE A 249 7.63 -6.94 -5.48
C ILE A 249 8.29 -5.56 -5.43
N ILE A 250 7.51 -4.49 -5.62
CA ILE A 250 8.06 -3.14 -5.75
C ILE A 250 8.57 -2.62 -4.40
N PHE A 251 7.76 -2.77 -3.35
CA PHE A 251 8.11 -2.26 -2.02
C PHE A 251 8.79 -3.29 -1.10
N ALA A 252 8.98 -4.53 -1.53
CA ALA A 252 9.70 -5.53 -0.74
C ALA A 252 11.15 -5.15 -0.39
N PRO A 253 11.97 -4.60 -1.31
CA PRO A 253 13.30 -4.12 -0.97
C PRO A 253 13.25 -3.03 0.11
N LEU A 254 12.34 -2.05 -0.02
CA LEU A 254 12.24 -0.95 0.94
C LEU A 254 11.82 -1.44 2.34
N ARG A 255 10.87 -2.39 2.43
CA ARG A 255 10.48 -3.05 3.68
C ARG A 255 11.66 -3.79 4.31
N PHE A 256 12.42 -4.53 3.51
CA PHE A 256 13.63 -5.24 3.98
C PHE A 256 14.67 -4.25 4.53
N PHE A 257 14.93 -3.15 3.82
CA PHE A 257 15.87 -2.13 4.29
C PHE A 257 15.42 -1.51 5.61
N TYR A 258 14.15 -1.18 5.73
CA TYR A 258 13.61 -0.66 6.99
C TYR A 258 13.86 -1.63 8.15
N ALA A 259 13.50 -2.91 7.98
CA ALA A 259 13.72 -3.93 8.99
C ALA A 259 15.21 -4.10 9.35
N PHE A 260 16.10 -4.07 8.34
CA PHE A 260 17.54 -4.15 8.55
C PHE A 260 18.08 -2.95 9.34
N PHE A 261 17.77 -1.72 8.91
CA PHE A 261 18.25 -0.50 9.57
C PHE A 261 17.68 -0.37 10.99
N LYS A 262 16.41 -0.73 11.20
CA LYS A 262 15.80 -0.80 12.53
C LYS A 262 16.56 -1.72 13.48
N LEU A 263 17.13 -2.82 12.96
CA LEU A 263 17.92 -3.79 13.74
C LEU A 263 19.36 -3.32 14.01
N VAL A 264 20.04 -2.77 13.00
CA VAL A 264 21.50 -2.46 13.09
C VAL A 264 21.79 -1.04 13.60
N VAL A 265 20.85 -0.11 13.45
CA VAL A 265 21.02 1.29 13.88
C VAL A 265 20.36 1.50 15.25
N LYS A 266 21.18 1.83 16.24
CA LYS A 266 20.70 2.04 17.61
C LYS A 266 19.84 3.32 17.76
N HIS A 267 20.08 4.34 16.94
CA HIS A 267 19.36 5.61 17.00
C HIS A 267 18.22 5.66 15.96
N GLN A 268 17.00 5.33 16.41
CA GLN A 268 15.81 5.24 15.55
C GLN A 268 15.44 6.53 14.80
N PRO A 269 15.59 7.75 15.37
CA PRO A 269 15.29 8.99 14.63
C PRO A 269 16.12 9.15 13.34
N THR A 270 17.34 8.60 13.29
CA THR A 270 18.14 8.58 12.06
C THR A 270 17.54 7.65 11.01
N VAL A 271 16.97 6.52 11.42
CA VAL A 271 16.26 5.60 10.53
C VAL A 271 15.01 6.29 10.00
N ASP A 272 14.20 6.89 10.88
CA ASP A 272 12.95 7.55 10.48
C ASP A 272 13.18 8.67 9.45
N ALA A 273 14.25 9.46 9.62
CA ALA A 273 14.64 10.48 8.68
C ALA A 273 15.02 9.93 7.29
N LEU A 274 15.55 8.70 7.21
CA LEU A 274 15.88 8.04 5.96
C LEU A 274 14.63 7.56 5.21
N PHE A 275 13.53 7.28 5.92
CA PHE A 275 12.28 6.74 5.35
C PHE A 275 11.15 7.77 5.22
N SER A 276 11.47 9.05 5.36
CA SER A 276 10.54 10.17 5.20
C SER A 276 11.12 11.20 4.23
N PRO A 277 10.31 11.80 3.33
CA PRO A 277 10.79 12.91 2.53
C PRO A 277 11.11 14.11 3.43
N THR A 278 12.18 14.83 3.11
CA THR A 278 12.30 16.24 3.46
C THR A 278 11.23 16.99 2.66
N TYR A 279 10.36 17.72 3.38
CA TYR A 279 9.14 18.37 2.90
C TYR A 279 9.12 18.82 1.43
N GLY A 280 8.03 18.51 0.72
CA GLY A 280 7.76 18.98 -0.65
C GLY A 280 8.17 18.01 -1.77
N GLY A 281 8.90 16.93 -1.45
CA GLY A 281 9.29 15.93 -2.44
C GLY A 281 8.27 14.80 -2.61
N THR A 282 7.82 14.56 -3.84
CA THR A 282 7.39 13.23 -4.28
C THR A 282 8.60 12.40 -4.68
N HIS A 283 8.56 11.07 -4.51
CA HIS A 283 9.55 10.17 -5.10
C HIS A 283 10.99 10.20 -4.52
N TRP A 284 11.19 10.63 -3.27
CA TRP A 284 12.51 10.51 -2.60
C TRP A 284 13.04 9.06 -2.62
N TYR A 285 12.16 8.07 -2.55
CA TYR A 285 12.52 6.66 -2.66
C TYR A 285 12.96 6.28 -4.08
N VAL A 286 12.61 7.07 -5.10
CA VAL A 286 13.11 6.95 -6.49
C VAL A 286 14.50 7.55 -6.63
N GLU A 287 14.83 8.58 -5.85
CA GLU A 287 16.20 9.12 -5.77
C GLU A 287 17.19 8.05 -5.29
N ILE A 288 16.76 7.17 -4.38
CA ILE A 288 17.54 5.99 -3.99
C ILE A 288 17.90 5.13 -5.22
N TRP A 289 17.04 5.10 -6.24
CA TRP A 289 17.24 4.35 -7.48
C TRP A 289 17.91 5.18 -8.60
N LYS A 290 18.06 6.51 -8.49
CA LYS A 290 18.65 7.35 -9.55
C LYS A 290 20.10 7.00 -9.93
N PRO A 291 21.02 6.67 -9.00
CA PRO A 291 22.37 6.22 -9.34
C PRO A 291 22.40 4.99 -10.25
N PHE A 292 21.33 4.19 -10.24
CA PHE A 292 21.18 2.99 -11.06
C PHE A 292 20.64 3.32 -12.47
N ARG A 293 19.88 4.41 -12.64
CA ARG A 293 19.33 4.85 -13.93
C ARG A 293 20.42 5.40 -14.85
N SER A 294 21.38 6.15 -14.29
CA SER A 294 22.52 6.69 -15.05
C SER A 294 23.59 5.65 -15.41
N ALA A 295 23.57 4.48 -14.78
CA ALA A 295 24.48 3.38 -15.09
C ALA A 295 23.98 2.51 -16.27
N ILE A 296 22.76 2.75 -16.75
CA ILE A 296 22.11 1.98 -17.81
C ILE A 296 21.86 2.84 -19.08
N SER A 297 22.18 4.15 -19.05
CA SER A 297 22.24 5.03 -20.23
C SER A 297 23.68 5.30 -20.64
#